data_AF-A0A8S3B170-F1
#
_entry.id   AF-A0A8S3B170-F1
#
_cell.length_a   1.000
_cell.length_b   1.000
_cell.length_c   1.000
_cell.angle_alpha   90.00
_cell.angle_beta   90.00
_cell.angle_gamma   90.00
#
_symmetry.space_group_name_H-M   'P 1'
#
loop_
_entity.id
_entity.type
_entity.pdbx_description
1 polymer ?
#
loop_
_entity_poly.entity_id
_entity_poly.type
_entity_poly.pdbx_seq_one_letter_code
_entity_poly.pdbx_strand_id
1 'polypeptide(L)'
;GIFVNGDFDAFMDDGRGRKRGDSFFDEYPELETEAKLFVADACSKKSSDFKAIHMANFIDSSYYTLLNTSKCQNELIRSERMCRLDLR
;
A
#
# COMPACT_ATOMS: atom_id res chain seq x y z
N GLY A 1 -15.19 11.89 -24.33
CA GLY A 1 -15.94 13.02 -23.77
C GLY A 1 -15.19 14.29 -24.08
N ILE A 2 -15.88 15.36 -24.47
CA ILE A 2 -15.26 16.68 -24.73
C ILE A 2 -15.26 17.42 -23.41
N PHE A 3 -14.07 17.74 -22.89
CA PHE A 3 -13.92 18.56 -21.68
C PHE A 3 -14.10 20.03 -22.05
N VAL A 4 -14.97 20.74 -21.32
CA VAL A 4 -15.21 22.17 -21.49
C VAL A 4 -14.17 22.93 -20.65
N ASN A 5 -13.58 23.97 -21.23
CA ASN A 5 -12.47 24.77 -20.66
C ASN A 5 -12.58 24.99 -19.15
N GLY A 6 -11.55 24.56 -18.42
CA GLY A 6 -11.41 24.72 -16.96
C GLY A 6 -11.55 23.43 -16.15
N ASP A 7 -12.30 22.44 -16.66
CA ASP A 7 -12.51 21.17 -15.94
C ASP A 7 -11.33 20.20 -16.05
N PHE A 8 -10.44 20.38 -17.03
CA PHE A 8 -9.31 19.48 -17.23
C PHE A 8 -8.28 19.60 -16.10
N ASP A 9 -7.98 20.81 -15.64
CA ASP A 9 -7.04 21.03 -14.54
C ASP A 9 -7.62 20.53 -13.21
N ALA A 10 -8.92 20.75 -12.96
CA ALA A 10 -9.61 20.20 -11.78
C ALA A 10 -9.67 18.66 -11.80
N PHE A 11 -9.88 18.07 -12.99
CA PHE A 11 -9.81 16.61 -13.17
C PHE A 11 -8.40 16.06 -12.93
N MET A 12 -7.37 16.79 -13.37
CA MET A 12 -5.97 16.44 -13.12
C MET A 12 -5.54 16.63 -11.66
N ASP A 13 -6.16 17.54 -10.91
CA ASP A 13 -5.90 17.82 -9.50
C ASP A 13 -6.71 16.96 -8.52
N ASP A 14 -7.85 16.39 -8.92
CA ASP A 14 -8.65 15.42 -8.12
C ASP A 14 -7.88 14.10 -7.87
N GLY A 15 -6.68 13.94 -8.44
CA GLY A 15 -5.84 12.76 -8.24
C GLY A 15 -6.41 11.48 -8.89
N ARG A 16 -7.56 11.57 -9.56
CA ARG A 16 -8.18 10.47 -10.31
C ARG A 16 -7.58 10.41 -11.71
N GLY A 17 -6.52 9.62 -11.86
CA GLY A 17 -5.95 9.30 -13.18
C GLY A 17 -4.45 9.55 -13.32
N ARG A 18 -3.80 10.16 -12.32
CA ARG A 18 -2.33 10.15 -12.26
C ARG A 18 -1.88 8.93 -11.48
N LYS A 19 -1.31 7.95 -12.18
CA LYS A 19 -0.40 6.97 -11.58
C LYS A 19 0.79 7.78 -11.04
N ARG A 20 0.73 8.17 -9.76
CA ARG A 20 1.79 8.95 -9.10
C ARG A 20 2.99 8.02 -8.91
N GLY A 21 3.83 7.91 -9.95
CA GLY A 21 4.94 6.96 -10.00
C GLY A 21 4.49 5.52 -10.10
N ASP A 22 5.45 4.63 -10.36
CA ASP A 22 5.24 3.20 -10.12
C ASP A 22 4.95 3.03 -8.62
N SER A 23 3.76 2.50 -8.31
CA SER A 23 3.39 2.14 -6.96
C SER A 23 4.35 1.05 -6.50
N PHE A 24 4.70 1.02 -5.21
CA PHE A 24 5.50 -0.08 -4.65
C PHE A 24 4.97 -1.47 -5.04
N PHE A 25 3.64 -1.63 -5.17
CA PHE A 25 3.03 -2.89 -5.59
C PHE A 25 3.04 -3.13 -7.10
N ASP A 26 3.28 -2.11 -7.93
CA ASP A 26 3.56 -2.32 -9.35
C ASP A 26 4.92 -3.00 -9.54
N GLU A 27 5.91 -2.66 -8.71
CA GLU A 27 7.22 -3.31 -8.70
C GLU A 27 7.21 -4.67 -7.98
N TYR A 28 6.37 -4.80 -6.94
CA TYR A 28 6.28 -6.00 -6.10
C TYR A 28 4.83 -6.50 -5.96
N PRO A 29 4.22 -7.05 -7.03
CA PRO A 29 2.81 -7.47 -7.01
C PRO A 29 2.56 -8.69 -6.11
N GLU A 30 3.58 -9.53 -5.89
CA GLU A 30 3.51 -10.66 -4.96
C GLU A 30 3.28 -10.19 -3.52
N LEU A 31 3.97 -9.11 -3.11
CA LEU A 31 3.80 -8.50 -1.79
C LEU A 31 2.39 -7.89 -1.62
N GLU A 32 1.78 -7.39 -2.69
CA GLU A 32 0.40 -6.89 -2.62
C GLU A 32 -0.57 -8.01 -2.30
N THR A 33 -0.40 -9.15 -2.97
CA THR A 33 -1.27 -10.32 -2.81
C THR A 33 -1.13 -10.89 -1.40
N GLU A 34 0.10 -11.06 -0.91
CA GLU A 34 0.36 -11.53 0.45
C GLU A 34 -0.18 -10.57 1.51
N ALA A 35 0.03 -9.27 1.34
CA ALA A 35 -0.46 -8.26 2.29
C ALA A 35 -1.99 -8.26 2.38
N LYS A 36 -2.70 -8.42 1.24
CA LYS A 36 -4.16 -8.57 1.22
C LYS A 36 -4.63 -9.82 1.95
N LEU A 37 -3.95 -10.96 1.74
CA LEU A 37 -4.26 -12.22 2.44
C LEU A 37 -4.04 -12.08 3.95
N PHE A 38 -2.92 -11.45 4.35
CA PHE A 38 -2.61 -11.19 5.75
C PHE A 38 -3.68 -10.32 6.44
N VAL A 39 -4.11 -9.24 5.79
CA VAL A 39 -5.20 -8.38 6.28
C VAL A 39 -6.51 -9.15 6.36
N ALA A 40 -6.86 -9.92 5.32
CA ALA A 40 -8.10 -10.70 5.30
C ALA A 40 -8.15 -11.74 6.43
N ASP A 41 -7.05 -12.46 6.67
CA ASP A 41 -6.92 -13.39 7.79
C ASP A 41 -7.01 -12.66 9.14
N ALA A 42 -6.32 -11.53 9.30
CA ALA A 42 -6.37 -10.75 10.53
C ALA A 42 -7.80 -10.21 10.82
N CYS A 43 -8.49 -9.70 9.81
CA CYS A 43 -9.87 -9.25 9.94
C CYS A 43 -10.85 -10.40 10.19
N SER A 44 -10.57 -11.60 9.67
CA SER A 44 -11.43 -12.78 9.89
C SER A 44 -11.48 -13.22 11.36
N LYS A 45 -10.42 -12.93 12.13
CA LYS A 45 -10.26 -13.37 13.53
C LYS A 45 -11.18 -12.64 14.52
N LYS A 46 -12.05 -11.70 14.07
CA LYS A 46 -12.95 -10.87 14.89
C LYS A 46 -12.25 -10.14 16.06
N SER A 47 -10.92 -10.06 16.04
CA SER A 47 -10.12 -9.30 17.00
C SER A 47 -9.92 -7.90 16.42
N SER A 48 -10.18 -6.88 17.24
CA SER A 48 -9.95 -5.47 16.89
C SER A 48 -8.49 -5.04 17.05
N ASP A 49 -7.56 -5.99 17.24
CA ASP A 49 -6.17 -5.68 17.57
C ASP A 49 -5.33 -5.40 16.31
N PHE A 50 -5.89 -5.63 15.13
CA PHE A 50 -5.22 -5.34 13.88
C PHE A 50 -5.01 -3.83 13.71
N LYS A 51 -3.74 -3.43 13.54
CA LYS A 51 -3.34 -2.04 13.27
C LYS A 51 -2.46 -1.98 12.03
N ALA A 52 -2.39 -0.82 11.41
CA ALA A 52 -1.57 -0.57 10.22
C ALA A 52 -0.09 -0.91 10.42
N ILE A 53 0.45 -0.77 11.65
CA ILE A 53 1.83 -1.18 11.96
C ILE A 53 2.07 -2.69 11.76
N HIS A 54 1.08 -3.54 11.99
CA HIS A 54 1.21 -4.99 11.75
C HIS A 54 1.38 -5.28 10.26
N MET A 55 0.61 -4.58 9.41
CA MET A 55 0.73 -4.67 7.96
C MET A 55 2.09 -4.13 7.47
N ALA A 56 2.55 -2.99 8.03
CA ALA A 56 3.82 -2.40 7.66
C ALA A 56 5.00 -3.33 8.00
N ASN A 57 4.99 -3.94 9.19
CA ASN A 57 6.00 -4.91 9.60
C ASN A 57 5.97 -6.17 8.74
N PHE A 58 4.77 -6.65 8.37
CA PHE A 58 4.63 -7.80 7.48
C PHE A 58 5.26 -7.52 6.11
N ILE A 59 4.86 -6.41 5.45
CA ILE A 59 5.39 -6.02 4.14
C ILE A 59 6.90 -5.85 4.18
N ASP A 60 7.41 -5.21 5.23
CA ASP A 60 8.85 -5.00 5.43
C ASP A 60 9.61 -6.33 5.50
N SER A 61 9.11 -7.27 6.32
CA SER A 61 9.72 -8.60 6.42
C SER A 61 9.65 -9.38 5.10
N SER A 62 8.48 -9.42 4.44
CA SER A 62 8.28 -10.12 3.18
C SER A 62 9.15 -9.55 2.06
N TYR A 63 9.36 -8.24 2.02
CA TYR A 63 10.23 -7.61 1.01
C TYR A 63 11.68 -8.06 1.14
N TYR A 64 12.24 -8.05 2.36
CA TYR A 64 13.62 -8.49 2.58
C TYR A 64 13.78 -10.00 2.31
N THR A 65 12.76 -10.80 2.64
CA THR A 65 12.69 -12.22 2.26
C THR A 65 12.67 -12.39 0.75
N LEU A 66 11.83 -11.65 0.03
CA LEU A 66 11.72 -11.71 -1.44
C LEU A 66 13.05 -11.37 -2.12
N LEU A 67 13.75 -10.36 -1.61
CA LEU A 67 15.06 -9.96 -2.14
C LEU A 67 16.23 -10.83 -1.67
N ASN A 68 16.01 -11.81 -0.78
CA ASN A 68 17.07 -12.56 -0.10
C ASN A 68 18.14 -11.64 0.52
N THR A 69 17.71 -10.51 1.09
CA THR A 69 18.60 -9.53 1.70
C THR A 69 18.31 -9.38 3.18
N SER A 70 19.34 -9.08 3.95
CA SER A 70 19.21 -8.79 5.37
C SER A 70 18.90 -7.32 5.57
N LYS A 71 17.93 -7.03 6.44
CA LYS A 71 17.62 -5.66 6.84
C LYS A 71 18.81 -5.04 7.58
N CYS A 72 19.39 -3.98 7.03
CA CYS A 72 20.55 -3.27 7.61
C CYS A 72 20.17 -2.06 8.46
N GLN A 73 18.95 -1.53 8.32
CA GLN A 73 18.46 -0.33 9.00
C GLN A 73 17.15 -0.63 9.72
N ASN A 74 16.83 0.06 10.82
CA ASN A 74 15.58 -0.14 11.55
C ASN A 74 14.36 0.55 10.90
N GLU A 75 14.53 1.16 9.74
CA GLU A 75 13.47 1.88 9.03
C GLU A 75 12.54 0.92 8.29
N LEU A 76 11.28 1.29 8.13
CA LEU A 76 10.31 0.51 7.37
C LEU A 76 10.40 0.88 5.89
N ILE A 77 10.42 -0.12 5.01
CA ILE A 77 10.37 0.09 3.54
C ILE A 77 9.09 0.82 3.14
N ARG A 78 8.00 0.58 3.88
CA ARG A 78 6.74 1.29 3.72
C ARG A 78 6.25 1.79 5.08
N SER A 79 6.09 3.11 5.21
CA SER A 79 5.61 3.71 6.45
C SER A 79 4.21 3.23 6.82
N GLU A 80 3.91 3.16 8.12
CA GLU A 80 2.58 2.80 8.63
C GLU A 80 1.45 3.64 8.00
N ARG A 81 1.70 4.93 7.74
CA ARG A 81 0.72 5.83 7.12
C ARG A 81 0.31 5.41 5.71
N MET A 82 1.24 4.78 4.97
CA MET A 82 1.02 4.25 3.62
C MET A 82 0.35 2.87 3.64
N CYS A 83 0.18 2.27 4.81
CA CYS A 83 -0.54 1.01 5.04
C CYS A 83 -1.90 1.23 5.71
N ARG A 84 -2.37 2.48 5.81
CA ARG A 84 -3.73 2.76 6.27
C ARG A 84 -4.72 2.24 5.25
N LEU A 85 -5.58 1.33 5.70
CA LEU A 85 -6.78 0.95 4.97
C LEU A 85 -7.77 2.11 5.09
N ASP A 86 -8.07 2.77 3.97
CA ASP A 86 -9.21 3.68 3.89
C ASP A 86 -10.49 2.85 4.04
N LEU A 87 -10.94 2.67 5.27
CA LEU A 87 -12.27 2.14 5.57
C LEU A 87 -13.26 3.29 5.34
N ARG A 88 -13.86 3.34 4.15
CA ARG A 88 -15.04 4.18 3.86
C ARG A 88 -16.32 3.40 4.09
#